data_AF-J0PVV2-F1
#
_entry.id   AF-J0PVV2-F1
#
_cell.length_a   1.000
_cell.length_b   1.000
_cell.length_c   1.000
_cell.angle_alpha   90.00
_cell.angle_beta   90.00
_cell.angle_gamma   90.00
#
_symmetry.space_group_name_H-M   'P 1'
#
loop_
_entity.id
_entity.type
_entity.pdbx_description
1 polymer ?
#
loop_
_entity_poly.entity_id
_entity_poly.type
_entity_poly.pdbx_seq_one_letter_code
_entity_poly.pdbx_strand_id
1 'polypeptide(L)'
;MISSLLPPNSSLFERCFAEAMAFEPHVKTALEEIPRAKFITRPPSWLPFLIDEYGLQELSPYFSNPYDLIDSGLAWQRIRGSLAAIEMGLAWLGVTARFQPAWTGRAWWNSFQLYFDQLPERKSLEAIEAITDLSKSLRSDFRRGVMGYDVQAVECNMSRLDDSLLEYESGVSLIAGNTLFSFGRTTEIERVLTREEGILIGNWMDGGDEELSFDQIDYPWDMANFPWCSVKKHERDMLMAEWFRSRTLYLVLRDTQDGVIGYRRCYAVAPVEQALNGVYSHCGGRFQPSPMGTALLVAARTDFRDVDGKQAAFVSVLVHASPKQDIPFGKLWCEPDELNGGVEILKTPINIPLRADVREQFKILLRF
;
A
#
# COMPACT_ATOMS: atom_id res chain seq x y z
N MET A 1 -37.45 -15.16 -54.36
CA MET A 1 -37.37 -15.32 -55.83
C MET A 1 -38.19 -14.22 -56.47
N ILE A 2 -37.54 -13.32 -57.22
CA ILE A 2 -38.20 -12.17 -57.86
C ILE A 2 -39.11 -12.61 -59.04
N SER A 3 -38.90 -13.81 -59.57
CA SER A 3 -39.80 -14.47 -60.52
C SER A 3 -41.22 -14.72 -59.97
N SER A 4 -41.45 -14.63 -58.65
CA SER A 4 -42.79 -14.70 -58.06
C SER A 4 -43.57 -13.37 -58.09
N LEU A 5 -42.93 -12.26 -58.48
CA LEU A 5 -43.56 -10.94 -58.64
C LEU A 5 -44.04 -10.70 -60.08
N LEU A 6 -43.65 -11.57 -61.02
CA LEU A 6 -44.12 -11.49 -62.41
C LEU A 6 -45.51 -12.14 -62.54
N PRO A 7 -46.39 -11.59 -63.41
CA PRO A 7 -47.69 -12.20 -63.65
C PRO A 7 -47.55 -13.60 -64.26
N PRO A 8 -48.57 -14.48 -64.09
CA PRO A 8 -48.48 -15.90 -64.44
C PRO A 8 -48.27 -16.16 -65.94
N ASN A 9 -48.57 -15.18 -66.80
CA ASN A 9 -48.37 -15.21 -68.25
C ASN A 9 -47.00 -14.70 -68.72
N SER A 10 -46.05 -14.48 -67.80
CA SER A 10 -44.70 -14.01 -68.14
C SER A 10 -43.90 -15.02 -68.98
N SER A 11 -43.19 -14.51 -69.99
CA SER A 11 -42.36 -15.30 -70.89
C SER A 11 -41.04 -15.74 -70.23
N LEU A 12 -40.38 -16.75 -70.80
CA LEU A 12 -39.10 -17.26 -70.28
C LEU A 12 -38.01 -16.17 -70.26
N PHE A 13 -37.97 -15.32 -71.29
CA PHE A 13 -37.05 -14.19 -71.36
C PHE A 13 -37.29 -13.18 -70.23
N GLU A 14 -38.54 -12.83 -69.94
CA GLU A 14 -38.88 -11.88 -68.85
C GLU A 14 -38.49 -12.44 -67.48
N ARG A 15 -38.65 -13.75 -67.26
CA ARG A 15 -38.23 -14.40 -66.01
C ARG A 15 -36.71 -14.40 -65.85
N CYS A 16 -35.96 -14.78 -66.88
CA CYS A 16 -34.50 -14.74 -66.85
C CYS A 16 -33.96 -13.30 -66.71
N PHE A 17 -34.60 -12.33 -67.36
CA PHE A 17 -34.22 -10.92 -67.23
C PHE A 17 -34.50 -10.38 -65.82
N ALA A 18 -35.64 -10.73 -65.21
CA ALA A 18 -35.96 -10.36 -63.84
C ALA A 18 -35.00 -10.99 -62.82
N GLU A 19 -34.53 -12.22 -63.07
CA GLU A 19 -33.52 -12.89 -62.24
C GLU A 19 -32.12 -12.31 -62.44
N ALA A 20 -31.76 -11.90 -63.66
CA ALA A 20 -30.49 -11.22 -63.92
C ALA A 20 -30.45 -9.79 -63.35
N MET A 21 -31.59 -9.11 -63.30
CA MET A 21 -31.75 -7.77 -62.68
C MET A 21 -31.99 -7.84 -61.16
N ALA A 22 -32.16 -9.04 -60.60
CA ALA A 22 -32.27 -9.21 -59.17
C ALA A 22 -30.97 -8.78 -58.48
N PHE A 23 -31.07 -7.89 -57.49
CA PHE A 23 -29.93 -7.65 -56.61
C PHE A 23 -29.47 -8.97 -56.00
N GLU A 24 -28.17 -9.24 -56.11
CA GLU A 24 -27.56 -10.40 -55.49
C GLU A 24 -27.95 -10.43 -54.00
N PRO A 25 -28.49 -11.54 -53.47
CA PRO A 25 -28.94 -11.61 -52.08
C PRO A 25 -27.86 -11.16 -51.09
N HIS A 26 -26.59 -11.47 -51.37
CA HIS A 26 -25.44 -11.03 -50.57
C HIS A 26 -25.31 -9.50 -50.51
N VAL A 27 -25.49 -8.80 -51.63
CA VAL A 27 -25.43 -7.32 -51.69
C VAL A 27 -26.60 -6.73 -50.93
N LYS A 28 -27.80 -7.29 -51.08
CA LYS A 28 -28.98 -6.82 -50.35
C LYS A 28 -28.81 -7.00 -48.83
N THR A 29 -28.34 -8.15 -48.37
CA THR A 29 -28.06 -8.40 -46.95
C THR A 29 -26.98 -7.47 -46.43
N ALA A 30 -25.88 -7.26 -47.17
CA ALA A 30 -24.83 -6.33 -46.78
C ALA A 30 -25.36 -4.90 -46.63
N LEU A 31 -26.22 -4.43 -47.55
CA LEU A 31 -26.85 -3.10 -47.46
C LEU A 31 -27.76 -2.96 -46.24
N GLU A 32 -28.45 -4.02 -45.83
CA GLU A 32 -29.29 -4.05 -44.63
C GLU A 32 -28.45 -4.13 -43.34
N GLU A 33 -27.25 -4.73 -43.39
CA GLU A 33 -26.34 -4.88 -42.25
C GLU A 33 -25.48 -3.64 -41.99
N ILE A 34 -25.07 -2.88 -43.03
CA ILE A 34 -24.19 -1.70 -42.90
C ILE A 34 -24.70 -0.70 -41.85
N PRO A 35 -25.99 -0.30 -41.81
CA PRO A 35 -26.49 0.62 -40.78
C PRO A 35 -26.42 0.07 -39.36
N ARG A 36 -26.43 -1.26 -39.21
CA ARG A 36 -26.39 -1.97 -37.91
C ARG A 36 -24.99 -2.38 -37.50
N ALA A 37 -24.05 -2.37 -38.43
CA ALA A 37 -22.71 -2.91 -38.24
C ALA A 37 -21.93 -2.18 -37.13
N LYS A 38 -22.19 -0.89 -36.89
CA LYS A 38 -21.55 -0.13 -35.80
C LYS A 38 -22.13 -0.43 -34.41
N PHE A 39 -23.44 -0.67 -34.31
CA PHE A 39 -24.15 -0.72 -33.04
C PHE A 39 -24.47 -2.14 -32.56
N ILE A 40 -24.75 -3.06 -33.48
CA ILE A 40 -25.29 -4.39 -33.16
C ILE A 40 -24.30 -5.47 -33.59
N THR A 41 -24.00 -5.57 -34.88
CA THR A 41 -23.25 -6.71 -35.42
C THR A 41 -21.74 -6.63 -35.14
N ARG A 42 -21.15 -5.42 -35.16
CA ARG A 42 -19.73 -5.12 -34.89
C ARG A 42 -18.77 -6.21 -35.42
N PRO A 43 -18.59 -6.33 -36.74
CA PRO A 43 -17.69 -7.33 -37.31
C PRO A 43 -16.24 -7.18 -36.77
N PRO A 44 -15.52 -8.27 -36.43
CA PRO A 44 -14.17 -8.18 -35.87
C PRO A 44 -13.19 -7.36 -36.71
N SER A 45 -13.30 -7.46 -38.04
CA SER A 45 -12.48 -6.71 -39.00
C SER A 45 -12.68 -5.18 -38.93
N TRP A 46 -13.81 -4.72 -38.39
CA TRP A 46 -14.13 -3.29 -38.28
C TRP A 46 -13.70 -2.69 -36.95
N LEU A 47 -13.45 -3.51 -35.92
CA LEU A 47 -13.16 -3.02 -34.57
C LEU A 47 -11.99 -2.03 -34.50
N PRO A 48 -10.85 -2.25 -35.18
CA PRO A 48 -9.75 -1.28 -35.15
C PRO A 48 -10.17 0.09 -35.70
N PHE A 49 -10.97 0.11 -36.77
CA PHE A 49 -11.48 1.34 -37.37
C PHE A 49 -12.54 2.01 -36.49
N LEU A 50 -13.37 1.23 -35.79
CA LEU A 50 -14.34 1.77 -34.83
C LEU A 50 -13.66 2.37 -33.61
N ILE A 51 -12.63 1.71 -33.07
CA ILE A 51 -11.80 2.24 -31.98
C ILE A 51 -11.15 3.55 -32.42
N ASP A 52 -10.67 3.60 -33.67
CA ASP A 52 -10.08 4.80 -34.25
C ASP A 52 -11.08 5.95 -34.42
N GLU A 53 -12.23 5.63 -35.03
CA GLU A 53 -13.34 6.58 -35.25
C GLU A 53 -13.85 7.18 -33.94
N TYR A 54 -13.94 6.38 -32.87
CA TYR A 54 -14.38 6.84 -31.56
C TYR A 54 -13.27 7.48 -30.73
N GLY A 55 -12.00 7.48 -31.16
CA GLY A 55 -10.91 8.07 -30.38
C GLY A 55 -10.60 7.30 -29.09
N LEU A 56 -10.71 5.96 -29.12
CA LEU A 56 -10.53 5.08 -27.96
C LEU A 56 -9.14 4.41 -27.89
N GLN A 57 -8.21 4.82 -28.76
CA GLN A 57 -6.88 4.23 -28.87
C GLN A 57 -6.10 4.32 -27.55
N GLU A 58 -6.19 5.45 -26.86
CA GLU A 58 -5.53 5.69 -25.56
C GLU A 58 -6.01 4.73 -24.46
N LEU A 59 -7.23 4.19 -24.59
CA LEU A 59 -7.81 3.26 -23.65
C LEU A 59 -7.50 1.79 -23.97
N SER A 60 -6.91 1.50 -25.14
CA SER A 60 -6.59 0.12 -25.55
C SER A 60 -5.75 -0.67 -24.54
N PRO A 61 -4.76 -0.08 -23.84
CA PRO A 61 -3.96 -0.83 -22.86
C PRO A 61 -4.74 -1.39 -21.66
N TYR A 62 -5.93 -0.85 -21.36
CA TYR A 62 -6.72 -1.26 -20.20
C TYR A 62 -7.66 -2.44 -20.49
N PHE A 63 -7.82 -2.81 -21.76
CA PHE A 63 -8.78 -3.83 -22.19
C PHE A 63 -8.09 -4.91 -23.02
N SER A 64 -8.38 -6.18 -22.69
CA SER A 64 -7.95 -7.31 -23.53
C SER A 64 -8.90 -7.56 -24.71
N ASN A 65 -10.17 -7.21 -24.55
CA ASN A 65 -11.21 -7.43 -25.56
C ASN A 65 -11.68 -6.10 -26.17
N PRO A 66 -11.54 -5.90 -27.49
CA PRO A 66 -11.95 -4.66 -28.16
C PRO A 66 -13.45 -4.37 -28.10
N TYR A 67 -14.30 -5.39 -27.94
CA TYR A 67 -15.75 -5.18 -27.78
C TYR A 67 -16.07 -4.47 -26.46
N ASP A 68 -15.45 -4.92 -25.37
CA ASP A 68 -15.64 -4.34 -24.03
C ASP A 68 -15.09 -2.91 -23.96
N LEU A 69 -14.01 -2.64 -24.70
CA LEU A 69 -13.46 -1.30 -24.88
C LEU A 69 -14.46 -0.36 -25.56
N ILE A 70 -15.13 -0.80 -26.62
CA ILE A 70 -16.12 0.05 -27.31
C ILE A 70 -17.30 0.33 -26.37
N ASP A 71 -17.83 -0.69 -25.70
CA ASP A 71 -19.01 -0.53 -24.85
C ASP A 71 -18.71 0.34 -23.61
N SER A 72 -17.61 0.06 -22.91
CA SER A 72 -17.22 0.80 -21.69
C SER A 72 -16.59 2.16 -22.02
N GLY A 73 -15.76 2.23 -23.06
CA GLY A 73 -15.04 3.43 -23.46
C GLY A 73 -15.98 4.55 -23.94
N LEU A 74 -17.03 4.20 -24.70
CA LEU A 74 -18.06 5.17 -25.09
C LEU A 74 -18.85 5.72 -23.89
N ALA A 75 -19.16 4.86 -22.92
CA ALA A 75 -19.81 5.28 -21.68
C ALA A 75 -18.90 6.24 -20.89
N TRP A 76 -17.62 5.90 -20.76
CA TRP A 76 -16.61 6.73 -20.10
C TRP A 76 -16.42 8.09 -20.79
N GLN A 77 -16.35 8.15 -22.11
CA GLN A 77 -16.21 9.41 -22.86
C GLN A 77 -17.34 10.40 -22.57
N ARG A 78 -18.57 9.92 -22.38
CA ARG A 78 -19.73 10.77 -22.06
C ARG A 78 -19.65 11.43 -20.69
N ILE A 79 -18.90 10.83 -19.76
CA ILE A 79 -18.76 11.30 -18.38
C ILE A 79 -17.35 11.83 -18.07
N ARG A 80 -16.45 11.88 -19.07
CA ARG A 80 -15.06 12.33 -18.92
C ARG A 80 -15.01 13.72 -18.27
N GLY A 81 -14.05 13.91 -17.37
CA GLY A 81 -13.90 15.13 -16.58
C GLY A 81 -14.68 15.13 -15.26
N SER A 82 -15.42 14.06 -14.95
CA SER A 82 -16.13 13.87 -13.69
C SER A 82 -15.43 12.85 -12.77
N LEU A 83 -15.82 12.82 -11.49
CA LEU A 83 -15.35 11.79 -10.55
C LEU A 83 -15.77 10.38 -10.98
N ALA A 84 -16.96 10.25 -11.58
CA ALA A 84 -17.45 8.97 -12.08
C ALA A 84 -16.58 8.40 -13.22
N ALA A 85 -15.92 9.26 -14.01
CA ALA A 85 -14.96 8.81 -15.01
C ALA A 85 -13.70 8.21 -14.37
N ILE A 86 -13.22 8.82 -13.28
CA ILE A 86 -12.07 8.30 -12.51
C ILE A 86 -12.45 6.95 -11.89
N GLU A 87 -13.60 6.86 -11.22
CA GLU A 87 -14.10 5.61 -10.62
C GLU A 87 -14.25 4.49 -11.66
N MET A 88 -14.85 4.80 -12.82
CA MET A 88 -15.00 3.84 -13.92
C MET A 88 -13.66 3.39 -14.49
N GLY A 89 -12.72 4.33 -14.68
CA GLY A 89 -11.38 4.02 -15.19
C GLY A 89 -10.55 3.17 -14.23
N LEU A 90 -10.60 3.47 -12.93
CA LEU A 90 -9.93 2.66 -11.89
C LEU A 90 -10.55 1.26 -11.76
N ALA A 91 -11.86 1.14 -11.97
CA ALA A 91 -12.54 -0.15 -11.95
C ALA A 91 -12.04 -1.10 -13.06
N TRP A 92 -11.60 -0.59 -14.22
CA TRP A 92 -10.98 -1.41 -15.27
C TRP A 92 -9.66 -2.05 -14.83
N LEU A 93 -8.96 -1.40 -13.89
CA LEU A 93 -7.74 -1.92 -13.26
C LEU A 93 -8.05 -2.78 -12.02
N GLY A 94 -9.32 -2.96 -11.67
CA GLY A 94 -9.74 -3.66 -10.45
C GLY A 94 -9.41 -2.89 -9.16
N VAL A 95 -9.21 -1.57 -9.25
CA VAL A 95 -8.82 -0.72 -8.13
C VAL A 95 -9.99 0.19 -7.74
N THR A 96 -10.24 0.34 -6.45
CA THR A 96 -11.19 1.31 -5.92
C THR A 96 -10.45 2.39 -5.13
N ALA A 97 -10.91 3.63 -5.29
CA ALA A 97 -10.35 4.75 -4.55
C ALA A 97 -11.41 5.79 -4.18
N ARG A 98 -11.25 6.38 -3.00
CA ARG A 98 -12.05 7.51 -2.52
C ARG A 98 -11.36 8.83 -2.86
N PHE A 99 -12.09 9.70 -3.54
CA PHE A 99 -11.64 11.06 -3.87
C PHE A 99 -11.61 11.97 -2.63
N GLN A 100 -10.55 12.79 -2.52
CA GLN A 100 -10.50 13.90 -1.57
C GLN A 100 -9.92 15.16 -2.26
N PRO A 101 -10.66 16.28 -2.28
CA PRO A 101 -10.13 17.53 -2.82
C PRO A 101 -9.08 18.13 -1.89
N ALA A 102 -8.18 18.94 -2.44
CA ALA A 102 -7.35 19.81 -1.63
C ALA A 102 -8.21 20.86 -0.91
N TRP A 103 -7.73 21.32 0.24
CA TRP A 103 -8.35 22.45 0.92
C TRP A 103 -8.28 23.71 0.06
N THR A 104 -9.37 24.48 0.04
CA THR A 104 -9.52 25.66 -0.82
C THR A 104 -8.59 26.81 -0.46
N GLY A 105 -8.03 26.83 0.76
CA GLY A 105 -7.03 27.82 1.18
C GLY A 105 -5.62 27.55 0.67
N ARG A 106 -5.36 26.38 0.06
CA ARG A 106 -4.08 26.06 -0.56
C ARG A 106 -3.89 26.85 -1.85
N ALA A 107 -2.67 27.29 -2.15
CA ALA A 107 -2.35 27.92 -3.44
C ALA A 107 -2.68 27.00 -4.64
N TRP A 108 -2.34 25.72 -4.51
CA TRP A 108 -2.69 24.64 -5.45
C TRP A 108 -4.03 23.97 -5.07
N TRP A 109 -5.09 24.77 -5.02
CA TRP A 109 -6.44 24.38 -4.59
C TRP A 109 -7.15 23.41 -5.55
N ASN A 110 -6.77 23.40 -6.83
CA ASN A 110 -7.33 22.55 -7.88
C ASN A 110 -6.75 21.12 -7.87
N SER A 111 -5.86 20.82 -6.92
CA SER A 111 -5.32 19.48 -6.74
C SER A 111 -6.24 18.56 -5.94
N PHE A 112 -6.08 17.26 -6.14
CA PHE A 112 -6.79 16.24 -5.38
C PHE A 112 -5.92 15.03 -5.10
N GLN A 113 -6.39 14.22 -4.15
CA GLN A 113 -5.77 12.95 -3.80
C GLN A 113 -6.79 11.81 -3.82
N LEU A 114 -6.28 10.60 -4.05
CA LEU A 114 -7.05 9.37 -4.09
C LEU A 114 -6.62 8.47 -2.93
N TYR A 115 -7.57 8.02 -2.12
CA TYR A 115 -7.35 7.02 -1.08
C TYR A 115 -7.72 5.65 -1.60
N PHE A 116 -6.76 4.74 -1.70
CA PHE A 116 -7.02 3.38 -2.13
C PHE A 116 -7.43 2.51 -0.95
N ASP A 117 -8.42 1.65 -1.18
CA ASP A 117 -8.89 0.67 -0.18
C ASP A 117 -7.88 -0.47 0.00
N GLN A 118 -7.11 -0.75 -1.06
CA GLN A 118 -6.12 -1.82 -1.11
C GLN A 118 -4.82 -1.30 -1.70
N LEU A 119 -3.71 -1.95 -1.38
CA LEU A 119 -2.39 -1.58 -1.89
C LEU A 119 -2.31 -1.92 -3.39
N PRO A 120 -2.21 -0.94 -4.30
CA PRO A 120 -2.12 -1.22 -5.73
C PRO A 120 -0.80 -1.89 -6.07
N GLU A 121 -0.80 -2.78 -7.07
CA GLU A 121 0.43 -3.41 -7.57
C GLU A 121 1.40 -2.37 -8.14
N ARG A 122 2.71 -2.62 -8.04
CA ARG A 122 3.72 -1.69 -8.55
C ARG A 122 3.59 -1.43 -10.05
N LYS A 123 3.24 -2.46 -10.81
CA LYS A 123 3.10 -2.38 -12.27
C LYS A 123 1.87 -1.57 -12.71
N SER A 124 0.84 -1.47 -11.87
CA SER A 124 -0.38 -0.76 -12.21
C SER A 124 -0.32 0.74 -11.87
N LEU A 125 0.69 1.22 -11.15
CA LEU A 125 0.76 2.63 -10.74
C LEU A 125 0.78 3.60 -11.93
N GLU A 126 1.52 3.26 -13.00
CA GLU A 126 1.58 4.09 -14.20
C GLU A 126 0.25 4.08 -14.95
N ALA A 127 -0.41 2.92 -15.00
CA ALA A 127 -1.75 2.79 -15.55
C ALA A 127 -2.78 3.58 -14.73
N ILE A 128 -2.67 3.59 -13.39
CA ILE A 128 -3.52 4.35 -12.48
C ILE A 128 -3.34 5.86 -12.72
N GLU A 129 -2.10 6.33 -12.81
CA GLU A 129 -1.79 7.74 -13.09
C GLU A 129 -2.34 8.15 -14.46
N ALA A 130 -2.06 7.36 -15.51
CA ALA A 130 -2.50 7.63 -16.87
C ALA A 130 -4.03 7.63 -17.00
N ILE A 131 -4.75 6.64 -16.45
CA ILE A 131 -6.22 6.63 -16.54
C ILE A 131 -6.84 7.77 -15.74
N THR A 132 -6.25 8.13 -14.60
CA THR A 132 -6.71 9.26 -13.79
C THR A 132 -6.49 10.58 -14.53
N ASP A 133 -5.35 10.74 -15.19
CA ASP A 133 -5.02 11.92 -16.00
C ASP A 133 -5.94 12.06 -17.22
N LEU A 134 -6.25 10.95 -17.89
CA LEU A 134 -7.23 10.91 -18.97
C LEU A 134 -8.65 11.23 -18.47
N SER A 135 -9.01 10.80 -17.27
CA SER A 135 -10.37 10.91 -16.73
C SER A 135 -10.67 12.25 -16.07
N LYS A 136 -9.68 12.90 -15.47
CA LYS A 136 -9.86 14.15 -14.72
C LYS A 136 -10.21 15.33 -15.65
N SER A 137 -10.75 16.39 -15.05
CA SER A 137 -10.89 17.67 -15.76
C SER A 137 -9.51 18.26 -16.01
N LEU A 138 -9.30 18.93 -17.16
CA LEU A 138 -8.02 19.54 -17.54
C LEU A 138 -7.44 20.46 -16.45
N ARG A 139 -8.32 21.16 -15.72
CA ARG A 139 -7.92 22.10 -14.66
C ARG A 139 -7.59 21.44 -13.33
N SER A 140 -7.89 20.16 -13.14
CA SER A 140 -7.69 19.47 -11.88
C SER A 140 -6.41 18.67 -11.94
N ASP A 141 -5.64 18.64 -10.85
CA ASP A 141 -4.36 17.94 -10.84
C ASP A 141 -4.38 16.76 -9.87
N PHE A 142 -4.00 15.59 -10.36
CA PHE A 142 -3.84 14.42 -9.51
C PHE A 142 -2.50 14.53 -8.78
N ARG A 143 -2.55 14.88 -7.50
CA ARG A 143 -1.35 15.15 -6.72
C ARG A 143 -0.78 13.91 -6.08
N ARG A 144 -1.65 13.06 -5.51
CA ARG A 144 -1.20 11.98 -4.64
C ARG A 144 -2.17 10.80 -4.55
N GLY A 145 -1.61 9.60 -4.60
CA GLY A 145 -2.25 8.34 -4.22
C GLY A 145 -1.85 7.90 -2.80
N VAL A 146 -2.82 7.53 -1.96
CA VAL A 146 -2.59 7.26 -0.53
C VAL A 146 -3.23 5.94 -0.11
N MET A 147 -2.53 5.15 0.68
CA MET A 147 -3.09 3.97 1.37
C MET A 147 -2.31 3.74 2.67
N GLY A 148 -2.98 3.68 3.81
CA GLY A 148 -2.37 3.35 5.12
C GLY A 148 -1.39 4.36 5.72
N TYR A 149 -0.72 5.20 4.92
CA TYR A 149 0.18 6.25 5.38
C TYR A 149 -0.14 7.60 4.75
N ASP A 150 -0.87 8.42 5.50
CA ASP A 150 -1.26 9.77 5.10
C ASP A 150 -0.63 10.81 6.04
N VAL A 151 0.48 11.39 5.64
CA VAL A 151 1.06 12.58 6.29
C VAL A 151 1.07 13.72 5.28
N GLN A 152 0.32 14.78 5.56
CA GLN A 152 0.13 15.90 4.65
C GLN A 152 1.07 17.05 4.99
N ALA A 153 1.15 18.01 4.07
CA ALA A 153 1.80 19.27 4.35
C ALA A 153 1.03 20.03 5.45
N VAL A 154 1.75 20.81 6.26
CA VAL A 154 1.17 21.68 7.28
C VAL A 154 0.28 22.72 6.59
N GLU A 155 -0.99 22.74 6.96
CA GLU A 155 -1.90 23.82 6.63
C GLU A 155 -1.89 24.78 7.82
N CYS A 156 -1.15 25.90 7.69
CA CYS A 156 -1.01 26.90 8.75
C CYS A 156 -2.40 27.32 9.29
N ASN A 157 -2.58 27.26 10.62
CA ASN A 157 -3.81 27.47 11.38
C ASN A 157 -4.79 26.28 11.50
N MET A 158 -4.57 25.16 10.80
CA MET A 158 -5.50 24.02 10.80
C MET A 158 -4.85 22.67 11.12
N SER A 159 -3.55 22.51 10.84
CA SER A 159 -2.82 21.26 11.10
C SER A 159 -2.06 21.30 12.43
N ARG A 160 -1.94 20.13 13.09
CA ARG A 160 -0.99 19.92 14.18
C ARG A 160 0.40 19.73 13.57
N LEU A 161 1.40 20.46 14.06
CA LEU A 161 2.77 20.39 13.54
C LEU A 161 3.37 18.98 13.64
N ASP A 162 3.00 18.20 14.68
CA ASP A 162 3.57 16.88 14.92
C ASP A 162 3.07 15.78 13.96
N ASP A 163 1.93 16.00 13.30
CA ASP A 163 1.29 15.03 12.38
C ASP A 163 1.40 15.46 10.91
N SER A 164 2.22 16.47 10.61
CA SER A 164 2.31 17.09 9.28
C SER A 164 3.75 17.43 8.92
N LEU A 165 4.05 17.56 7.63
CA LEU A 165 5.35 17.99 7.12
C LEU A 165 5.31 19.46 6.74
N LEU A 166 6.36 20.24 6.99
CA LEU A 166 6.31 21.70 6.79
C LEU A 166 6.07 22.11 5.33
N GLU A 167 6.83 21.55 4.39
CA GLU A 167 6.80 21.93 2.97
C GLU A 167 6.50 20.76 2.03
N TYR A 168 6.51 19.54 2.56
CA TYR A 168 6.44 18.31 1.79
C TYR A 168 5.15 17.55 2.11
N GLU A 169 4.87 16.56 1.28
CA GLU A 169 3.86 15.56 1.56
C GLU A 169 4.55 14.19 1.64
N SER A 170 3.99 13.29 2.43
CA SER A 170 4.43 11.90 2.37
C SER A 170 4.17 11.33 0.98
N GLY A 171 5.12 10.53 0.53
CA GLY A 171 5.06 9.78 -0.72
C GLY A 171 6.35 9.91 -1.50
N VAL A 172 6.45 9.11 -2.55
CA VAL A 172 7.55 9.14 -3.50
C VAL A 172 6.97 9.15 -4.90
N SER A 173 7.58 9.93 -5.79
CA SER A 173 7.32 9.78 -7.21
C SER A 173 8.26 8.72 -7.78
N LEU A 174 7.66 7.70 -8.39
CA LEU A 174 8.37 6.62 -9.09
C LEU A 174 8.11 6.65 -10.61
N ILE A 175 7.28 7.57 -11.08
CA ILE A 175 6.72 7.59 -12.43
C ILE A 175 6.95 8.96 -13.06
N ALA A 176 6.95 9.02 -14.39
CA ALA A 176 7.23 10.22 -15.16
C ALA A 176 6.27 11.40 -14.86
N GLY A 177 5.02 11.14 -14.48
CA GLY A 177 4.01 12.19 -14.25
C GLY A 177 4.13 12.92 -12.91
N ASN A 178 5.18 12.64 -12.12
CA ASN A 178 5.47 13.28 -10.83
C ASN A 178 4.36 13.11 -9.75
N THR A 179 3.35 12.26 -9.96
CA THR A 179 2.38 11.94 -8.90
C THR A 179 3.10 11.27 -7.72
N LEU A 180 2.72 11.67 -6.51
CA LEU A 180 3.23 11.07 -5.28
C LEU A 180 2.42 9.83 -4.92
N PHE A 181 3.10 8.72 -4.62
CA PHE A 181 2.44 7.55 -4.02
C PHE A 181 2.94 7.38 -2.59
N SER A 182 2.00 7.40 -1.64
CA SER A 182 2.26 7.27 -0.21
C SER A 182 1.51 6.07 0.34
N PHE A 183 2.20 4.93 0.35
CA PHE A 183 1.65 3.71 0.88
C PHE A 183 2.28 3.34 2.22
N GLY A 184 1.47 2.75 3.09
CA GLY A 184 1.87 2.24 4.39
C GLY A 184 1.21 0.91 4.67
N ARG A 185 2.01 -0.05 5.11
CA ARG A 185 1.54 -1.35 5.58
C ARG A 185 2.02 -1.58 7.01
N THR A 186 1.13 -2.05 7.87
CA THR A 186 1.47 -2.39 9.26
C THR A 186 1.51 -3.89 9.43
N THR A 187 2.61 -4.39 9.97
CA THR A 187 2.79 -5.79 10.41
C THR A 187 2.85 -5.78 11.93
N GLU A 188 1.86 -6.43 12.55
CA GLU A 188 1.77 -6.54 14.01
C GLU A 188 2.17 -7.95 14.43
N ILE A 189 3.06 -8.04 15.40
CA ILE A 189 3.65 -9.30 15.87
C ILE A 189 3.52 -9.32 17.39
N GLU A 190 3.05 -10.44 17.96
CA GLU A 190 3.05 -10.68 19.40
C GLU A 190 4.01 -11.82 19.71
N ARG A 191 4.93 -11.61 20.65
CA ARG A 191 5.90 -12.63 21.07
C ARG A 191 6.08 -12.61 22.58
N VAL A 192 6.38 -13.78 23.14
CA VAL A 192 6.87 -13.93 24.50
C VAL A 192 8.38 -14.10 24.43
N LEU A 193 9.12 -13.37 25.27
CA LEU A 193 10.57 -13.50 25.37
C LEU A 193 10.91 -14.87 25.94
N THR A 194 11.71 -15.65 25.22
CA THR A 194 12.15 -16.95 25.73
C THR A 194 13.28 -16.78 26.75
N ARG A 195 13.45 -17.78 27.64
CA ARG A 195 14.55 -17.80 28.62
C ARG A 195 15.92 -17.70 27.95
N GLU A 196 16.11 -18.41 26.84
CA GLU A 196 17.36 -18.40 26.08
C GLU A 196 17.66 -17.00 25.53
N GLU A 197 16.70 -16.36 24.88
CA GLU A 197 16.83 -15.00 24.36
C GLU A 197 17.08 -13.97 25.48
N GLY A 198 16.36 -14.11 26.61
CA GLY A 198 16.53 -13.23 27.77
C GLY A 198 17.92 -13.33 28.40
N ILE A 199 18.46 -14.54 28.54
CA ILE A 199 19.81 -14.77 29.06
C ILE A 199 20.84 -14.19 28.09
N LEU A 200 20.65 -14.39 26.78
CA LEU A 200 21.57 -13.87 25.75
C LEU A 200 21.69 -12.34 25.77
N ILE A 201 20.60 -11.62 26.05
CA ILE A 201 20.62 -10.15 26.14
C ILE A 201 20.97 -9.62 27.53
N GLY A 202 21.06 -10.49 28.54
CA GLY A 202 21.29 -10.11 29.94
C GLY A 202 20.08 -9.44 30.61
N ASN A 203 18.86 -9.83 30.24
CA ASN A 203 17.60 -9.28 30.79
C ASN A 203 16.67 -10.38 31.35
N TRP A 204 17.18 -11.59 31.60
CA TRP A 204 16.36 -12.66 32.17
C TRP A 204 16.45 -12.67 33.70
N MET A 205 15.28 -12.60 34.33
CA MET A 205 15.13 -12.91 35.76
C MET A 205 14.40 -14.25 35.87
N ASP A 206 14.84 -15.14 36.75
CA ASP A 206 14.14 -16.42 36.93
C ASP A 206 12.79 -16.22 37.66
N GLY A 207 11.85 -17.12 37.38
CA GLY A 207 10.43 -16.97 37.75
C GLY A 207 9.98 -17.98 38.78
N GLY A 208 10.87 -18.38 39.70
CA GLY A 208 10.48 -19.24 40.81
C GLY A 208 9.47 -18.54 41.72
N ASP A 209 8.67 -19.34 42.44
CA ASP A 209 7.86 -18.86 43.58
C ASP A 209 8.73 -18.44 44.79
N GLU A 210 10.05 -18.49 44.64
CA GLU A 210 11.03 -18.08 45.64
C GLU A 210 11.37 -16.59 45.48
N GLU A 211 11.57 -15.92 46.63
CA GLU A 211 11.92 -14.50 46.68
C GLU A 211 13.18 -14.23 45.85
N LEU A 212 13.10 -13.29 44.90
CA LEU A 212 14.26 -12.79 44.17
C LEU A 212 15.26 -12.20 45.18
N SER A 213 16.42 -12.86 45.30
CA SER A 213 17.48 -12.41 46.20
C SER A 213 18.28 -11.26 45.56
N PHE A 214 18.79 -10.36 46.40
CA PHE A 214 19.55 -9.17 46.00
C PHE A 214 20.72 -9.47 45.04
N ASP A 215 21.28 -10.67 45.16
CA ASP A 215 22.44 -11.14 44.42
C ASP A 215 22.12 -11.57 42.97
N GLN A 216 20.84 -11.68 42.62
CA GLN A 216 20.36 -12.16 41.31
C GLN A 216 19.92 -11.04 40.37
N ILE A 217 19.93 -9.79 40.82
CA ILE A 217 19.43 -8.63 40.08
C ILE A 217 20.62 -7.79 39.59
N ASP A 218 21.02 -7.97 38.33
CA ASP A 218 21.99 -7.09 37.64
C ASP A 218 21.25 -5.89 37.03
N TYR A 219 20.60 -5.10 37.89
CA TYR A 219 19.84 -3.91 37.51
C TYR A 219 20.50 -2.65 38.12
N PRO A 220 20.61 -1.53 37.38
CA PRO A 220 21.06 -0.28 37.93
C PRO A 220 20.12 0.18 39.07
N TRP A 221 20.59 0.07 40.31
CA TRP A 221 19.80 0.34 41.53
C TRP A 221 19.28 1.78 41.63
N ASP A 222 19.86 2.70 40.86
CA ASP A 222 19.41 4.08 40.71
C ASP A 222 18.08 4.23 39.96
N MET A 223 17.61 3.18 39.27
CA MET A 223 16.33 3.16 38.55
C MET A 223 15.23 2.31 39.21
N ALA A 224 15.49 1.70 40.37
CA ALA A 224 14.54 0.85 41.09
C ALA A 224 13.53 1.67 41.91
N ASN A 225 12.39 2.04 41.29
CA ASN A 225 11.37 2.91 41.89
C ASN A 225 10.04 2.17 42.16
N PHE A 226 10.11 0.98 42.77
CA PHE A 226 8.94 0.16 43.12
C PHE A 226 8.82 -0.07 44.64
N PRO A 227 7.60 -0.31 45.16
CA PRO A 227 7.40 -0.63 46.57
C PRO A 227 8.10 -1.95 46.90
N TRP A 228 8.91 -1.97 47.96
CA TRP A 228 9.62 -3.16 48.44
C TRP A 228 8.64 -4.19 49.03
N CYS A 229 8.05 -5.00 48.15
CA CYS A 229 7.24 -6.16 48.47
C CYS A 229 7.83 -7.37 47.72
N SER A 230 7.51 -8.59 48.16
CA SER A 230 7.93 -9.81 47.45
C SER A 230 7.61 -9.75 45.96
N VAL A 231 8.64 -9.89 45.12
CA VAL A 231 8.55 -9.70 43.66
C VAL A 231 7.67 -10.77 43.05
N LYS A 232 6.39 -10.47 42.87
CA LYS A 232 5.44 -11.31 42.12
C LYS A 232 5.77 -11.24 40.63
N LYS A 233 5.26 -12.20 39.85
CA LYS A 233 5.35 -12.23 38.37
C LYS A 233 5.15 -10.85 37.71
N HIS A 234 4.20 -10.07 38.21
CA HIS A 234 3.90 -8.72 37.72
C HIS A 234 5.08 -7.74 37.82
N GLU A 235 5.79 -7.72 38.95
CA GLU A 235 6.92 -6.81 39.18
C GLU A 235 8.16 -7.24 38.39
N ARG A 236 8.34 -8.55 38.20
CA ARG A 236 9.37 -9.09 37.29
C ARG A 236 9.14 -8.61 35.86
N ASP A 237 7.93 -8.76 35.35
CA ASP A 237 7.57 -8.37 33.98
C ASP A 237 7.78 -6.86 33.76
N MET A 238 7.46 -6.04 34.77
CA MET A 238 7.74 -4.60 34.74
C MET A 238 9.23 -4.28 34.62
N LEU A 239 10.08 -4.92 35.42
CA LEU A 239 11.53 -4.70 35.39
C LEU A 239 12.15 -5.14 34.07
N MET A 240 11.73 -6.29 33.53
CA MET A 240 12.17 -6.77 32.22
C MET A 240 11.75 -5.82 31.10
N ALA A 241 10.58 -5.19 31.21
CA ALA A 241 10.11 -4.19 30.26
C ALA A 241 10.92 -2.89 30.35
N GLU A 242 11.08 -2.31 31.55
CA GLU A 242 11.76 -1.03 31.78
C GLU A 242 13.23 -1.06 31.35
N TRP A 243 13.88 -2.23 31.43
CA TRP A 243 15.25 -2.43 30.94
C TRP A 243 15.47 -1.96 29.49
N PHE A 244 14.46 -2.05 28.62
CA PHE A 244 14.59 -1.63 27.23
C PHE A 244 14.50 -0.12 27.01
N ARG A 245 13.96 0.65 27.96
CA ARG A 245 13.59 2.06 27.77
C ARG A 245 14.79 2.96 27.45
N SER A 246 15.95 2.69 28.04
CA SER A 246 17.19 3.47 27.84
C SER A 246 18.05 2.94 26.69
N ARG A 247 17.64 1.89 25.99
CA ARG A 247 18.43 1.19 24.99
C ARG A 247 17.93 1.47 23.59
N THR A 248 18.87 1.65 22.66
CA THR A 248 18.53 1.76 21.24
C THR A 248 18.40 0.36 20.65
N LEU A 249 17.23 0.09 20.06
CA LEU A 249 16.93 -1.16 19.38
C LEU A 249 16.89 -0.94 17.87
N TYR A 250 17.30 -1.97 17.13
CA TYR A 250 17.20 -1.99 15.68
C TYR A 250 16.34 -3.17 15.23
N LEU A 251 15.40 -2.93 14.34
CA LEU A 251 14.71 -3.96 13.60
C LEU A 251 15.64 -4.48 12.50
N VAL A 252 15.80 -5.80 12.40
CA VAL A 252 16.54 -6.44 11.31
C VAL A 252 15.55 -7.02 10.33
N LEU A 253 15.77 -6.77 9.04
CA LEU A 253 15.06 -7.46 7.97
C LEU A 253 16.04 -8.41 7.28
N ARG A 254 15.60 -9.64 7.03
CA ARG A 254 16.39 -10.67 6.34
C ARG A 254 15.64 -11.26 5.15
N ASP A 255 16.40 -11.68 4.14
CA ASP A 255 15.89 -12.33 2.94
C ASP A 255 15.67 -13.85 3.15
N THR A 256 15.25 -14.53 2.08
CA THR A 256 14.99 -15.98 2.08
C THR A 256 16.24 -16.86 2.26
N GLN A 257 17.43 -16.30 2.04
CA GLN A 257 18.73 -16.95 2.24
C GLN A 257 19.33 -16.62 3.61
N ASP A 258 18.55 -15.99 4.49
CA ASP A 258 18.99 -15.48 5.79
C ASP A 258 20.01 -14.33 5.69
N GLY A 259 20.18 -13.72 4.52
CA GLY A 259 20.99 -12.53 4.30
C GLY A 259 20.34 -11.28 4.90
N VAL A 260 21.13 -10.41 5.54
CA VAL A 260 20.63 -9.16 6.13
C VAL A 260 20.32 -8.16 5.01
N ILE A 261 19.07 -7.70 4.95
CA ILE A 261 18.62 -6.65 4.03
C ILE A 261 19.09 -5.28 4.50
N GLY A 262 19.00 -5.05 5.82
CA GLY A 262 19.42 -3.83 6.51
C GLY A 262 18.77 -3.73 7.89
N TYR A 263 19.13 -2.67 8.61
CA TYR A 263 18.72 -2.40 9.97
C TYR A 263 17.94 -1.10 10.06
N ARG A 264 16.81 -1.12 10.75
CA ARG A 264 16.01 0.08 11.00
C ARG A 264 15.95 0.41 12.48
N ARG A 265 16.38 1.60 12.87
CA ARG A 265 16.26 2.06 14.26
C ARG A 265 14.77 2.10 14.67
N CYS A 266 14.46 1.50 15.82
CA CYS A 266 13.13 1.57 16.41
C CYS A 266 12.85 2.99 16.92
N TYR A 267 11.72 3.56 16.53
CA TYR A 267 11.33 4.92 16.94
C TYR A 267 10.49 4.92 18.22
N ALA A 268 9.87 3.79 18.56
CA ALA A 268 9.19 3.59 19.84
C ALA A 268 9.71 2.33 20.51
N VAL A 269 10.21 2.49 21.73
CA VAL A 269 10.62 1.41 22.63
C VAL A 269 10.15 1.84 24.01
N ALA A 270 9.00 1.32 24.44
CA ALA A 270 8.39 1.74 25.69
C ALA A 270 7.68 0.59 26.39
N PRO A 271 7.83 0.45 27.71
CA PRO A 271 6.93 -0.37 28.51
C PRO A 271 5.52 0.18 28.41
N VAL A 272 4.55 -0.71 28.25
CA VAL A 272 3.16 -0.36 27.99
C VAL A 272 2.21 -1.15 28.88
N GLU A 273 1.11 -0.50 29.21
CA GLU A 273 -0.07 -1.10 29.82
C GLU A 273 -1.28 -0.95 28.88
N GLN A 274 -2.25 -1.85 28.99
CA GLN A 274 -3.46 -1.79 28.18
C GLN A 274 -4.37 -0.67 28.70
N ALA A 275 -4.81 0.22 27.80
CA ALA A 275 -5.63 1.37 28.15
C ALA A 275 -6.64 1.67 27.04
N LEU A 276 -7.88 2.01 27.39
CA LEU A 276 -8.96 2.26 26.41
C LEU A 276 -8.60 3.34 25.36
N ASN A 277 -7.93 4.41 25.80
CA ASN A 277 -7.51 5.54 24.97
C ASN A 277 -5.98 5.60 24.79
N GLY A 278 -5.31 4.45 24.82
CA GLY A 278 -3.86 4.38 24.66
C GLY A 278 -3.36 4.95 23.32
N VAL A 279 -2.22 5.63 23.35
CA VAL A 279 -1.58 6.22 22.16
C VAL A 279 -1.22 5.18 21.11
N TYR A 280 -0.78 3.99 21.54
CA TYR A 280 -0.40 2.91 20.63
C TYR A 280 -1.55 1.96 20.36
N SER A 281 -1.59 1.41 19.15
CA SER A 281 -2.50 0.34 18.75
C SER A 281 -1.73 -0.90 18.34
N HIS A 282 -2.21 -2.07 18.75
CA HIS A 282 -1.66 -3.38 18.38
C HIS A 282 -2.75 -4.46 18.53
N CYS A 283 -2.95 -5.29 17.51
CA CYS A 283 -3.93 -6.37 17.43
C CYS A 283 -5.35 -5.98 17.87
N GLY A 284 -5.79 -4.76 17.54
CA GLY A 284 -7.08 -4.20 17.95
C GLY A 284 -7.14 -3.69 19.41
N GLY A 285 -6.11 -3.95 20.21
CA GLY A 285 -5.91 -3.36 21.54
C GLY A 285 -5.28 -1.97 21.48
N ARG A 286 -5.45 -1.23 22.58
CA ARG A 286 -4.87 0.10 22.80
C ARG A 286 -3.95 0.07 24.01
N PHE A 287 -2.80 0.72 23.89
CA PHE A 287 -1.71 0.65 24.86
C PHE A 287 -1.15 2.04 25.15
N GLN A 288 -0.82 2.29 26.41
CA GLN A 288 -0.25 3.55 26.88
C GLN A 288 1.16 3.30 27.43
N PRO A 289 2.16 4.13 27.08
CA PRO A 289 3.46 4.09 27.76
C PRO A 289 3.29 4.31 29.27
N SER A 290 3.80 3.38 30.07
CA SER A 290 3.73 3.42 31.53
C SER A 290 4.99 2.77 32.09
N PRO A 291 5.72 3.40 33.05
CA PRO A 291 6.83 2.75 33.75
C PRO A 291 6.40 1.49 34.52
N MET A 292 5.09 1.33 34.76
CA MET A 292 4.50 0.13 35.37
C MET A 292 3.96 -0.87 34.34
N GLY A 293 4.27 -0.67 33.06
CA GLY A 293 3.86 -1.57 31.98
C GLY A 293 4.54 -2.93 32.10
N THR A 294 3.76 -4.01 31.97
CA THR A 294 4.25 -5.40 32.00
C THR A 294 4.57 -5.96 30.61
N ALA A 295 4.31 -5.19 29.56
CA ALA A 295 4.66 -5.55 28.20
C ALA A 295 5.53 -4.46 27.59
N LEU A 296 6.34 -4.81 26.60
CA LEU A 296 7.14 -3.85 25.84
C LEU A 296 6.56 -3.70 24.44
N LEU A 297 6.30 -2.47 24.02
CA LEU A 297 6.00 -2.18 22.62
C LEU A 297 7.25 -1.67 21.92
N VAL A 298 7.64 -2.36 20.86
CA VAL A 298 8.71 -1.96 19.94
C VAL A 298 8.10 -1.63 18.59
N ALA A 299 8.34 -0.43 18.07
CA ALA A 299 7.90 -0.06 16.74
C ALA A 299 9.03 0.52 15.89
N ALA A 300 9.09 0.06 14.65
CA ALA A 300 10.01 0.54 13.63
C ALA A 300 9.22 0.76 12.33
N ARG A 301 9.67 1.72 11.51
CA ARG A 301 9.04 2.02 10.23
C ARG A 301 10.11 2.35 9.20
N THR A 302 10.14 1.66 8.06
CA THR A 302 11.05 1.98 6.95
C THR A 302 10.70 3.34 6.34
N ASP A 303 11.67 4.01 5.73
CA ASP A 303 11.41 5.14 4.84
C ASP A 303 11.18 4.65 3.40
N PHE A 304 10.67 5.54 2.55
CA PHE A 304 10.54 5.26 1.13
C PHE A 304 11.93 5.02 0.52
N ARG A 305 12.04 4.09 -0.44
CA ARG A 305 13.28 3.68 -1.13
C ARG A 305 14.33 2.92 -0.29
N ASP A 306 14.17 2.77 1.02
CA ASP A 306 15.13 2.04 1.88
C ASP A 306 15.35 0.58 1.41
N VAL A 307 14.30 -0.08 0.91
CA VAL A 307 14.25 -1.54 0.73
C VAL A 307 13.73 -1.98 -0.64
N ASP A 308 14.04 -1.22 -1.70
CA ASP A 308 13.42 -1.43 -3.00
C ASP A 308 13.72 -2.81 -3.63
N GLY A 309 12.66 -3.53 -4.03
CA GLY A 309 12.76 -4.75 -4.81
C GLY A 309 13.26 -5.99 -4.06
N LYS A 310 13.30 -5.95 -2.72
CA LYS A 310 13.74 -7.07 -1.87
C LYS A 310 12.52 -7.83 -1.29
N GLN A 311 12.71 -9.10 -0.92
CA GLN A 311 11.71 -9.91 -0.23
C GLN A 311 12.15 -10.13 1.21
N ALA A 312 11.38 -9.66 2.20
CA ALA A 312 11.63 -9.98 3.59
C ALA A 312 11.00 -11.32 3.95
N ALA A 313 11.83 -12.24 4.43
CA ALA A 313 11.44 -13.57 4.92
C ALA A 313 11.49 -13.68 6.45
N PHE A 314 12.34 -12.88 7.11
CA PHE A 314 12.40 -12.84 8.57
C PHE A 314 12.52 -11.41 9.08
N VAL A 315 11.94 -11.20 10.25
CA VAL A 315 12.10 -9.99 11.04
C VAL A 315 12.56 -10.36 12.45
N SER A 316 13.44 -9.56 13.01
CA SER A 316 13.98 -9.74 14.36
C SER A 316 14.37 -8.40 14.96
N VAL A 317 14.74 -8.40 16.23
CA VAL A 317 15.18 -7.22 16.97
C VAL A 317 16.63 -7.42 17.40
N LEU A 318 17.49 -6.46 17.09
CA LEU A 318 18.88 -6.42 17.47
C LEU A 318 19.04 -5.48 18.69
N VAL A 319 19.58 -6.05 19.76
CA VAL A 319 19.84 -5.38 21.05
C VAL A 319 21.36 -5.19 21.19
N HIS A 320 21.81 -4.15 21.91
CA HIS A 320 23.23 -3.84 22.16
C HIS A 320 24.07 -3.50 20.92
N ALA A 321 23.45 -3.28 19.76
CA ALA A 321 24.16 -2.82 18.57
C ALA A 321 24.51 -1.34 18.68
N SER A 322 25.67 -0.98 18.12
CA SER A 322 26.13 0.41 18.05
C SER A 322 26.52 0.78 16.61
N PRO A 323 26.17 1.98 16.12
CA PRO A 323 26.66 2.45 14.82
C PRO A 323 28.18 2.55 14.79
N LYS A 324 28.78 2.28 13.61
CA LYS A 324 30.20 2.57 13.38
C LYS A 324 30.51 4.07 13.50
N GLN A 325 31.77 4.40 13.80
CA GLN A 325 32.22 5.76 14.13
C GLN A 325 31.95 6.79 13.01
N ASP A 326 31.91 6.35 11.75
CA ASP A 326 31.74 7.22 10.58
C ASP A 326 30.27 7.38 10.13
N ILE A 327 29.31 6.81 10.86
CA ILE A 327 27.89 6.89 10.51
C ILE A 327 27.27 8.18 11.06
N PRO A 328 26.56 8.97 10.24
CA PRO A 328 25.89 10.18 10.71
C PRO A 328 24.96 9.91 11.89
N PHE A 329 25.07 10.76 12.92
CA PHE A 329 24.15 10.71 14.05
C PHE A 329 22.71 10.87 13.56
N GLY A 330 21.84 9.95 13.99
CA GLY A 330 20.43 9.98 13.62
C GLY A 330 20.09 9.29 12.30
N LYS A 331 21.06 8.64 11.61
CA LYS A 331 20.74 7.75 10.48
C LYS A 331 19.77 6.66 10.97
N LEU A 332 18.59 6.60 10.35
CA LEU A 332 17.52 5.71 10.79
C LEU A 332 17.63 4.33 10.15
N TRP A 333 18.02 4.27 8.86
CA TRP A 333 18.31 3.04 8.13
C TRP A 333 19.81 2.82 8.03
N CYS A 334 20.30 1.68 8.50
CA CYS A 334 21.71 1.29 8.43
C CYS A 334 21.87 0.05 7.54
N GLU A 335 22.87 0.08 6.67
CA GLU A 335 23.24 -1.06 5.83
C GLU A 335 23.90 -2.18 6.66
N PRO A 336 23.97 -3.42 6.14
CA PRO A 336 24.47 -4.57 6.90
C PRO A 336 25.86 -4.40 7.53
N ASP A 337 26.70 -3.56 6.94
CA ASP A 337 28.07 -3.29 7.36
C ASP A 337 28.21 -2.04 8.24
N GLU A 338 27.13 -1.34 8.59
CA GLU A 338 27.20 -0.06 9.30
C GLU A 338 26.98 -0.16 10.83
N LEU A 339 26.56 -1.33 11.32
CA LEU A 339 26.42 -1.62 12.75
C LEU A 339 27.52 -2.55 13.25
N ASN A 340 27.95 -2.32 14.49
CA ASN A 340 28.89 -3.17 15.22
C ASN A 340 28.16 -3.96 16.31
N GLY A 341 28.41 -5.28 16.32
CA GLY A 341 27.94 -6.19 17.35
C GLY A 341 26.41 -6.29 17.44
N GLY A 342 25.94 -6.62 18.63
CA GLY A 342 24.53 -6.81 18.95
C GLY A 342 24.09 -8.27 19.01
N VAL A 343 22.98 -8.49 19.70
CA VAL A 343 22.36 -9.80 19.91
C VAL A 343 20.98 -9.77 19.29
N GLU A 344 20.71 -10.69 18.37
CA GLU A 344 19.43 -10.80 17.67
C GLU A 344 18.47 -11.67 18.47
N ILE A 345 17.25 -11.17 18.67
CA ILE A 345 16.16 -11.84 19.37
C ILE A 345 14.87 -11.80 18.52
N LEU A 346 13.90 -12.64 18.88
CA LEU A 346 12.54 -12.61 18.34
C LEU A 346 12.45 -12.85 16.84
N LYS A 347 13.34 -13.71 16.31
CA LYS A 347 13.31 -14.10 14.89
C LYS A 347 11.94 -14.66 14.55
N THR A 348 11.25 -13.97 13.65
CA THR A 348 9.87 -14.25 13.26
C THR A 348 9.78 -14.36 11.74
N PRO A 349 9.25 -15.47 11.21
CA PRO A 349 9.05 -15.60 9.77
C PRO A 349 7.95 -14.65 9.29
N ILE A 350 8.22 -13.97 8.18
CA ILE A 350 7.30 -13.06 7.49
C ILE A 350 7.38 -13.34 5.99
N ASN A 351 6.40 -12.86 5.23
CA ASN A 351 6.42 -12.97 3.78
C ASN A 351 5.95 -11.66 3.16
N ILE A 352 6.88 -10.72 3.02
CA ILE A 352 6.57 -9.33 2.73
C ILE A 352 7.44 -8.86 1.54
N PRO A 353 6.83 -8.58 0.37
CA PRO A 353 7.54 -7.92 -0.72
C PRO A 353 7.75 -6.45 -0.36
N LEU A 354 9.01 -6.03 -0.29
CA LEU A 354 9.42 -4.68 0.04
C LEU A 354 9.48 -3.82 -1.22
N ARG A 355 8.92 -2.62 -1.17
CA ARG A 355 8.81 -1.70 -2.32
C ARG A 355 9.26 -0.30 -1.94
N ALA A 356 9.81 0.43 -2.91
CA ALA A 356 10.21 1.82 -2.72
C ALA A 356 9.06 2.77 -2.31
N ASP A 357 7.83 2.50 -2.76
CA ASP A 357 6.63 3.32 -2.51
C ASP A 357 5.85 2.95 -1.26
N VAL A 358 6.28 1.93 -0.53
CA VAL A 358 5.59 1.45 0.68
C VAL A 358 6.49 1.63 1.90
N ARG A 359 5.95 2.28 2.93
CA ARG A 359 6.55 2.27 4.26
C ARG A 359 6.03 1.07 5.04
N GLU A 360 6.93 0.16 5.37
CA GLU A 360 6.60 -0.97 6.24
C GLU A 360 6.74 -0.55 7.69
N GLN A 361 5.65 -0.62 8.43
CA GLN A 361 5.62 -0.41 9.87
C GLN A 361 5.54 -1.75 10.58
N PHE A 362 6.49 -2.02 11.44
CA PHE A 362 6.51 -3.19 12.30
C PHE A 362 6.18 -2.77 13.72
N LYS A 363 5.20 -3.42 14.33
CA LYS A 363 4.87 -3.25 15.75
C LYS A 363 4.96 -4.60 16.43
N ILE A 364 5.90 -4.73 17.35
CA ILE A 364 6.14 -5.94 18.11
C ILE A 364 5.70 -5.66 19.55
N LEU A 365 4.72 -6.43 20.01
CA LEU A 365 4.35 -6.49 21.43
C LEU A 365 5.08 -7.67 22.05
N LEU A 366 6.00 -7.37 22.94
CA LEU A 366 6.81 -8.33 23.67
C LEU A 366 6.24 -8.51 25.09
N ARG A 367 6.02 -9.76 25.47
CA ARG A 367 5.66 -10.19 26.83
C ARG A 367 6.80 -10.99 27.45
N PHE A 368 6.81 -11.11 28.78
CA PHE A 368 7.92 -11.69 29.55
C PHE A 368 7.53 -12.96 30.32
#